data_AF-A0A1C5UE46-F1
#
_entry.id   AF-A0A1C5UE46-F1
#
_cell.length_a   1.000
_cell.length_b   1.000
_cell.length_c   1.000
_cell.angle_alpha   90.00
_cell.angle_beta   90.00
_cell.angle_gamma   90.00
#
_symmetry.space_group_name_H-M   'P 1'
#
loop_
_entity.id
_entity.type
_entity.pdbx_description
1 polymer ?
#
loop_
_entity_poly.entity_id
_entity_poly.type
_entity_poly.pdbx_seq_one_letter_code
_entity_poly.pdbx_strand_id
1 'polypeptide(L)'
;MAEQEHTDLERLQKRKRQEAALRKQMQYINSLSPEDREKIYAKKHRPAEHIEPKTFKEKWANYWYHYKWLTFGCVAAVLIGGFFVYDMVTKEKYDMSIMMITKDYYDSESVGAYIDKTAQYCPDTDENEEQNISFMAIQMDRENSEQADPNFYMAQFVKMTSSISEGMDAVYLMDQDNYDFLTQEEGDVKFVDLSQFSDNENVEGDKYYIKNDALLGDVDAGNDLFLVLRAPDDMPNIDKDDVKELYETSKEYLINLMNQTPVEK
;
A
#
# COMPACT_ATOMS: atom_id res chain seq x y z
N MET A 1 -44.25 26.49 24.77
CA MET A 1 -44.30 27.96 24.96
C MET A 1 -44.06 28.35 26.42
N ALA A 2 -44.76 27.76 27.41
CA ALA A 2 -44.57 28.07 28.84
C ALA A 2 -43.15 27.76 29.40
N GLU A 3 -42.47 26.73 28.89
CA GLU A 3 -41.13 26.34 29.36
C GLU A 3 -40.01 27.29 28.90
N GLN A 4 -40.18 27.91 27.72
CA GLN A 4 -39.27 28.94 27.20
C GLN A 4 -39.41 30.26 28.00
N GLU A 5 -40.64 30.67 28.34
CA GLU A 5 -40.88 31.86 29.15
C GLU A 5 -40.31 31.75 30.57
N HIS A 6 -40.39 30.57 31.20
CA HIS A 6 -39.81 30.32 32.53
C HIS A 6 -38.27 30.45 32.50
N THR A 7 -37.64 29.92 31.46
CA THR A 7 -36.18 29.97 31.27
C THR A 7 -35.69 31.41 31.04
N ASP A 8 -36.45 32.22 30.31
CA ASP A 8 -36.09 33.62 30.04
C ASP A 8 -36.32 34.53 31.25
N LEU A 9 -37.34 34.28 32.06
CA LEU A 9 -37.58 34.97 33.33
C LEU A 9 -36.43 34.74 34.32
N GLU A 10 -35.93 33.50 34.43
CA GLU A 10 -34.78 33.19 35.28
C GLU A 10 -33.51 33.92 34.82
N ARG A 11 -33.25 33.95 33.50
CA ARG A 11 -32.13 34.71 32.93
C ARG A 11 -32.25 36.20 33.21
N LEU A 12 -33.46 36.77 33.13
CA LEU A 12 -33.71 38.18 33.45
C LEU A 12 -33.53 38.47 34.95
N GLN A 13 -34.02 37.59 35.83
CA GLN A 13 -33.81 37.73 37.27
C GLN A 13 -32.32 37.65 37.63
N LYS A 14 -31.59 36.73 37.00
CA LYS A 14 -30.13 36.60 37.19
C LYS A 14 -29.39 37.85 36.73
N ARG A 15 -29.74 38.41 35.56
CA ARG A 15 -29.19 39.68 35.06
C ARG A 15 -29.49 40.84 36.01
N LYS A 16 -30.74 41.00 36.46
CA LYS A 16 -31.12 42.05 37.42
C LYS A 16 -30.35 41.94 38.74
N ARG A 17 -30.16 40.72 39.25
CA ARG A 17 -29.34 40.48 40.45
C ARG A 17 -27.86 40.84 40.21
N GLN A 18 -27.31 40.48 39.05
CA GLN A 18 -25.95 40.84 38.66
C GLN A 18 -25.77 42.36 38.54
N GLU A 19 -26.70 43.06 37.89
CA GLU A 19 -26.68 44.52 37.76
C GLU A 19 -26.80 45.20 39.13
N ALA A 20 -27.68 44.71 40.01
CA ALA A 20 -27.80 45.22 41.37
C ALA A 20 -26.51 45.02 42.19
N ALA A 21 -25.85 43.87 42.03
CA ALA A 21 -24.57 43.61 42.68
C ALA A 21 -23.45 44.52 42.12
N LEU A 22 -23.37 44.68 40.80
CA LEU A 22 -22.41 45.57 40.14
C LEU A 22 -22.61 47.02 40.59
N ARG A 23 -23.87 47.47 40.68
CA ARG A 23 -24.21 48.82 41.14
C ARG A 23 -23.82 49.05 42.60
N LYS A 24 -24.05 48.06 43.48
CA LYS A 24 -23.58 48.12 44.88
C LYS A 24 -22.05 48.18 44.96
N GLN A 25 -21.36 47.39 44.14
CA GLN A 25 -19.90 47.41 44.07
C GLN A 25 -19.38 48.76 43.58
N MET A 26 -19.98 49.33 42.53
CA MET A 26 -19.63 50.66 42.02
C MET A 26 -19.95 51.77 43.01
N GLN A 27 -21.06 51.69 43.74
CA GLN A 27 -21.36 52.63 44.82
C GLN A 27 -20.34 52.55 45.96
N TYR A 28 -19.96 51.34 46.36
CA TYR A 28 -18.91 51.13 47.36
C TYR A 28 -17.58 51.72 46.90
N ILE A 29 -17.15 51.40 45.67
CA ILE A 29 -15.93 51.98 45.08
C ILE A 29 -16.05 53.51 45.02
N ASN A 30 -17.21 54.04 44.61
CA ASN A 30 -17.48 55.47 44.56
C ASN A 30 -17.72 56.15 45.91
N SER A 31 -17.69 55.40 47.02
CA SER A 31 -17.74 55.95 48.38
C SER A 31 -16.35 56.06 49.02
N LEU A 32 -15.35 55.39 48.45
CA LEU A 32 -13.97 55.43 48.93
C LEU A 32 -13.28 56.75 48.57
N SER A 33 -12.23 57.09 49.32
CA SER A 33 -11.31 58.19 49.00
C SER A 33 -10.70 57.98 47.60
N PRO A 34 -10.39 59.05 46.83
CA PRO A 34 -9.71 58.94 45.54
C PRO A 34 -8.46 58.04 45.59
N GLU A 35 -7.64 58.14 46.65
CA GLU A 35 -6.44 57.31 46.82
C GLU A 35 -6.76 55.80 46.95
N ASP A 36 -7.83 55.46 47.67
CA ASP A 36 -8.20 54.07 47.89
C ASP A 36 -8.88 53.46 46.65
N ARG A 37 -9.62 54.28 45.89
CA ARG A 37 -10.10 53.88 44.55
C ARG A 37 -8.92 53.59 43.64
N GLU A 38 -7.95 54.49 43.59
CA GLU A 38 -6.75 54.32 42.77
C GLU A 38 -5.97 53.07 43.16
N LYS A 39 -5.83 52.76 44.46
CA LYS A 39 -5.23 51.50 44.93
C LYS A 39 -5.99 50.26 44.45
N ILE A 40 -7.33 50.30 44.41
CA ILE A 40 -8.16 49.19 43.91
C ILE A 40 -7.98 49.03 42.39
N TYR A 41 -7.99 50.13 41.63
CA TYR A 41 -7.76 50.11 40.19
C TYR A 41 -6.32 49.65 39.85
N ALA A 42 -5.32 50.15 40.57
CA ALA A 42 -3.92 49.76 40.43
C ALA A 42 -3.69 48.28 40.79
N LYS A 43 -4.39 47.73 41.79
CA LYS A 43 -4.32 46.29 42.11
C LYS A 43 -4.94 45.43 41.02
N LYS A 44 -6.02 45.87 40.38
CA LYS A 44 -6.71 45.16 39.30
C LYS A 44 -5.95 45.22 37.97
N HIS A 45 -5.18 46.29 37.75
CA HIS A 45 -4.41 46.54 36.52
C HIS A 45 -2.89 46.44 36.72
N ARG A 46 -2.40 45.70 37.73
CA ARG A 46 -0.96 45.40 37.77
C ARG A 46 -0.61 44.67 36.48
N PRO A 47 0.34 45.16 35.66
CA PRO A 47 0.89 44.34 34.59
C PRO A 47 1.39 43.07 35.26
N ALA A 48 1.02 41.91 34.73
CA ALA A 48 1.59 40.66 35.21
C ALA A 48 3.11 40.83 35.15
N GLU A 49 3.79 40.85 36.30
CA GLU A 49 5.24 40.94 36.34
C GLU A 49 5.79 39.86 35.41
N HIS A 50 6.69 40.24 34.51
CA HIS A 50 7.38 39.29 33.66
C HIS A 50 8.30 38.48 34.57
N ILE A 51 7.82 37.34 35.04
CA ILE A 51 8.59 36.44 35.90
C ILE A 51 9.61 35.75 35.00
N GLU A 52 10.78 36.36 34.83
CA GLU A 52 11.90 35.68 34.19
C GLU A 52 12.25 34.44 35.02
N PRO A 53 12.17 33.22 34.46
CA PRO A 53 12.42 32.00 35.21
C PRO A 53 13.91 31.93 35.62
N LYS A 54 14.18 32.08 36.92
CA LYS A 54 15.55 32.19 37.46
C LYS A 54 16.19 30.81 37.69
N THR A 55 15.37 29.78 37.86
CA THR A 55 15.82 28.43 38.23
C THR A 55 15.60 27.43 37.10
N PHE A 56 16.46 26.40 37.00
CA PHE A 56 16.33 25.34 35.97
C PHE A 56 14.94 24.68 35.95
N LYS A 57 14.33 24.45 37.12
CA LYS A 57 12.98 23.88 37.23
C LYS A 57 11.90 24.80 36.66
N GLU A 58 12.02 26.11 36.86
CA GLU A 58 11.07 27.10 36.34
C GLU A 58 11.21 27.27 34.82
N LYS A 59 12.43 27.20 34.30
CA LYS A 59 12.68 27.20 32.84
C LYS A 59 12.06 25.98 32.16
N TRP A 60 12.18 24.82 32.78
CA TRP A 60 11.57 23.58 32.28
C TRP A 60 10.04 23.63 32.33
N ALA A 61 9.46 24.13 33.42
CA ALA A 61 8.01 24.31 33.52
C ALA A 61 7.48 25.32 32.49
N ASN A 62 8.18 26.43 32.27
CA ASN A 62 7.85 27.43 31.26
C ASN A 62 7.92 26.85 29.84
N TYR A 63 8.96 26.04 29.56
CA TYR A 63 9.09 25.32 28.30
C TYR A 63 7.88 24.40 28.03
N TRP A 64 7.52 23.54 28.99
CA TRP A 64 6.36 22.65 28.82
C TRP A 64 5.04 23.43 28.77
N TYR A 65 4.92 24.58 29.42
CA TYR A 65 3.70 25.40 29.33
C TYR A 65 3.45 25.89 27.91
N HIS A 66 4.49 26.36 27.21
CA HIS A 66 4.36 26.94 25.86
C HIS A 66 4.56 25.92 24.73
N TYR A 67 5.48 24.97 24.89
CA TYR A 67 5.96 24.13 23.78
C TYR A 67 5.56 22.66 23.89
N LYS A 68 4.78 22.23 24.89
CA LYS A 68 4.38 20.80 25.01
C LYS A 68 3.72 20.25 23.74
N TRP A 69 2.79 21.00 23.14
CA TRP A 69 2.08 20.57 21.94
C TRP A 69 2.96 20.55 20.71
N LEU A 70 3.86 21.54 20.57
CA LEU A 70 4.84 21.56 19.51
C LEU A 70 5.84 20.40 19.66
N THR A 71 6.26 20.11 20.89
CA THR A 71 7.17 18.98 21.21
C THR A 71 6.50 17.65 20.85
N PHE A 72 5.25 17.44 21.27
CA PHE A 72 4.50 16.24 20.89
C PHE A 72 4.29 16.14 19.38
N GLY A 73 4.00 17.26 18.71
CA GLY A 73 3.87 17.31 17.24
C GLY A 73 5.16 16.94 16.52
N CYS A 74 6.31 17.47 16.95
CA CYS A 74 7.61 17.12 16.39
C CYS A 74 7.96 15.65 16.64
N VAL A 75 7.73 15.14 17.85
CA VAL A 75 7.97 13.72 18.15
C VAL A 75 7.09 12.83 17.27
N ALA A 76 5.80 13.16 17.12
CA ALA A 76 4.90 12.42 16.24
C ALA A 76 5.36 12.47 14.78
N ALA A 77 5.78 13.63 14.28
CA ALA A 77 6.29 13.78 12.93
C ALA A 77 7.56 12.96 12.68
N VAL A 78 8.49 12.91 13.65
CA VAL A 78 9.69 12.08 13.56
C VAL A 78 9.35 10.60 13.58
N LEU A 79 8.39 10.16 14.41
CA LEU A 79 7.96 8.76 14.42
C LEU A 79 7.29 8.34 13.12
N ILE A 80 6.39 9.18 12.59
CA ILE A 80 5.72 8.93 11.31
C ILE A 80 6.73 8.94 10.16
N GLY A 81 7.60 9.96 10.11
CA GLY A 81 8.65 10.04 9.10
C GLY A 81 9.62 8.87 9.17
N GLY A 82 10.04 8.48 10.38
CA GLY A 82 10.87 7.30 10.61
C GLY A 82 10.19 6.00 10.19
N PHE A 83 8.89 5.87 10.45
CA PHE A 83 8.09 4.74 9.99
C PHE A 83 8.04 4.67 8.45
N PHE A 84 7.81 5.78 7.76
CA PHE A 84 7.83 5.80 6.29
C PHE A 84 9.20 5.44 5.71
N VAL A 85 10.29 5.95 6.30
CA VAL A 85 11.64 5.59 5.86
C VAL A 85 11.91 4.12 6.11
N TYR A 86 11.52 3.59 7.26
CA TYR A 86 11.63 2.17 7.56
C TYR A 86 10.86 1.34 6.53
N ASP A 87 9.58 1.66 6.31
CA ASP A 87 8.70 0.98 5.35
C ASP A 87 9.27 1.01 3.92
N MET A 88 9.82 2.16 3.49
CA MET A 88 10.47 2.26 2.18
C MET A 88 11.75 1.43 2.06
N VAL A 89 12.52 1.29 3.15
CA VAL A 89 13.79 0.53 3.15
C VAL A 89 13.55 -0.97 3.34
N THR A 90 12.52 -1.37 4.08
CA THR A 90 12.18 -2.78 4.32
C THR A 90 11.16 -3.33 3.35
N LYS A 91 10.73 -2.54 2.35
CA LYS A 91 9.83 -3.02 1.32
C LYS A 91 10.55 -4.12 0.54
N GLU A 92 9.97 -5.32 0.53
CA GLU A 92 10.42 -6.41 -0.35
C GLU A 92 10.45 -5.89 -1.78
N LYS A 93 11.65 -5.94 -2.37
CA LYS A 93 11.84 -5.70 -3.79
C LYS A 93 11.77 -7.05 -4.47
N TYR A 94 10.89 -7.15 -5.45
CA TYR A 94 10.78 -8.33 -6.28
C TYR A 94 11.58 -8.09 -7.56
N ASP A 95 12.41 -9.06 -7.95
CA ASP A 95 13.23 -8.99 -9.16
C ASP A 95 12.39 -9.13 -10.44
N MET A 96 11.30 -9.89 -10.34
CA MET A 96 10.33 -10.07 -11.41
C MET A 96 8.97 -10.47 -10.85
N SER A 97 7.96 -10.46 -11.71
CA SER A 97 6.64 -10.98 -11.39
C SER A 97 6.15 -11.99 -12.42
N ILE A 98 5.42 -12.98 -11.92
CA ILE A 98 4.77 -14.04 -12.70
C ILE A 98 3.27 -13.96 -12.44
N MET A 99 2.52 -13.81 -13.53
CA MET A 99 1.07 -13.87 -13.52
C MET A 99 0.59 -15.26 -13.94
N MET A 100 -0.20 -15.90 -13.08
CA MET A 100 -0.87 -17.15 -13.39
C MET A 100 -2.30 -16.89 -13.85
N ILE A 101 -2.69 -17.49 -14.97
CA ILE A 101 -4.02 -17.36 -15.56
C ILE A 101 -4.54 -18.76 -15.88
N THR A 102 -5.48 -19.24 -15.07
CA THR A 102 -6.03 -20.60 -15.21
C THR A 102 -7.54 -20.62 -15.07
N LYS A 103 -8.17 -21.60 -15.70
CA LYS A 103 -9.59 -21.93 -15.57
C LYS A 103 -9.86 -22.54 -14.20
N ASP A 104 -9.07 -23.55 -13.84
CA ASP A 104 -9.21 -24.23 -12.58
C ASP A 104 -8.62 -23.44 -11.42
N TYR A 105 -9.16 -23.68 -10.24
CA TYR A 105 -8.63 -23.10 -9.01
C TYR A 105 -7.38 -23.85 -8.59
N TYR A 106 -6.28 -23.11 -8.47
CA TYR A 106 -5.06 -23.59 -7.83
C TYR A 106 -4.88 -22.89 -6.49
N ASP A 107 -4.45 -23.65 -5.50
CA ASP A 107 -4.16 -23.11 -4.18
C ASP A 107 -2.95 -22.16 -4.24
N SER A 108 -3.16 -20.90 -3.84
CA SER A 108 -2.15 -19.85 -3.99
C SER A 108 -0.89 -20.09 -3.16
N GLU A 109 -1.01 -20.76 -2.01
CA GLU A 109 0.13 -21.12 -1.17
C GLU A 109 0.99 -22.19 -1.86
N SER A 110 0.34 -23.18 -2.48
CA SER A 110 0.99 -24.25 -3.23
C SER A 110 1.71 -23.74 -4.48
N VAL A 111 1.08 -22.83 -5.24
CA VAL A 111 1.73 -22.21 -6.41
C VAL A 111 2.84 -21.26 -5.97
N GLY A 112 2.63 -20.47 -4.91
CA GLY A 112 3.68 -19.63 -4.33
C GLY A 112 4.91 -20.43 -3.94
N ALA A 113 4.72 -21.55 -3.25
CA ALA A 113 5.82 -22.46 -2.88
C ALA A 113 6.54 -23.08 -4.10
N TYR A 114 5.84 -23.26 -5.23
CA TYR A 114 6.47 -23.70 -6.48
C TYR A 114 7.35 -22.60 -7.07
N ILE A 115 6.83 -21.36 -7.13
CA ILE A 115 7.58 -20.20 -7.61
C ILE A 115 8.79 -19.90 -6.70
N ASP A 116 8.64 -20.04 -5.38
CA ASP A 116 9.76 -19.87 -4.43
C ASP A 116 10.87 -20.90 -4.68
N LYS A 117 10.54 -22.13 -5.10
CA LYS A 117 11.54 -23.14 -5.48
C LYS A 117 12.25 -22.80 -6.79
N THR A 118 11.61 -22.07 -7.69
CA THR A 118 12.23 -21.64 -8.95
C THR A 118 13.01 -20.34 -8.81
N ALA A 119 12.90 -19.62 -7.68
CA ALA A 119 13.64 -18.39 -7.39
C ALA A 119 15.16 -18.52 -7.59
N GLN A 120 15.74 -19.71 -7.34
CA GLN A 120 17.17 -19.99 -7.59
C GLN A 120 17.62 -19.80 -9.05
N TYR A 121 16.69 -19.77 -10.00
CA TYR A 121 16.95 -19.55 -11.42
C TYR A 121 16.83 -18.07 -11.82
N CYS A 122 16.32 -17.21 -10.94
CA CYS A 122 16.16 -15.79 -11.18
C CYS A 122 17.50 -15.05 -10.99
N PRO A 123 17.93 -14.21 -11.95
CA PRO A 123 19.03 -13.30 -11.73
C PRO A 123 18.72 -12.34 -10.58
N ASP A 124 19.68 -12.12 -9.69
CA ASP A 124 19.62 -11.04 -8.69
C ASP A 124 19.85 -9.73 -9.43
N THR A 125 18.79 -8.92 -9.54
CA THR A 125 18.83 -7.68 -10.32
C THR A 125 19.10 -6.46 -9.42
N ASP A 126 18.81 -6.56 -8.13
CA ASP A 126 18.89 -5.43 -7.20
C ASP A 126 20.06 -5.51 -6.20
N GLU A 127 20.98 -6.47 -6.39
CA GLU A 127 22.18 -6.73 -5.59
C GLU A 127 21.86 -6.93 -4.09
N ASN A 128 20.65 -7.40 -3.77
CA ASN A 128 20.17 -7.56 -2.40
C ASN A 128 20.46 -8.96 -1.80
N GLU A 129 21.05 -9.88 -2.59
CA GLU A 129 21.31 -11.30 -2.25
C GLU A 129 20.03 -12.17 -2.01
N GLU A 130 18.83 -11.63 -2.25
CA GLU A 130 17.49 -12.21 -2.08
C GLU A 130 16.71 -12.25 -3.41
N GLN A 131 16.65 -13.44 -4.01
CA GLN A 131 15.84 -13.70 -5.22
C GLN A 131 14.36 -13.80 -4.85
N ASN A 132 13.58 -12.76 -5.08
CA ASN A 132 12.15 -12.72 -4.74
C ASN A 132 11.30 -12.53 -6.00
N ILE A 133 10.39 -13.49 -6.27
CA ILE A 133 9.47 -13.42 -7.40
C ILE A 133 8.08 -13.06 -6.88
N SER A 134 7.50 -11.98 -7.39
CA SER A 134 6.11 -11.63 -7.10
C SER A 134 5.15 -12.55 -7.88
N PHE A 135 4.13 -13.07 -7.21
CA PHE A 135 3.18 -13.99 -7.81
C PHE A 135 1.74 -13.46 -7.72
N MET A 136 1.01 -13.50 -8.84
CA MET A 136 -0.42 -13.17 -8.88
C MET A 136 -1.21 -14.27 -9.59
N ALA A 137 -2.16 -14.89 -8.89
CA ALA A 137 -3.08 -15.87 -9.46
C ALA A 137 -4.40 -15.22 -9.93
N ILE A 138 -4.79 -15.52 -11.16
CA ILE A 138 -6.06 -15.15 -11.75
C ILE A 138 -6.79 -16.42 -12.20
N GLN A 139 -7.91 -16.70 -11.55
CA GLN A 139 -8.84 -17.72 -12.03
C GLN A 139 -9.83 -17.11 -13.05
N MET A 140 -9.91 -17.70 -14.25
CA MET A 140 -10.84 -17.36 -15.31
C MET A 140 -11.47 -18.62 -15.93
N ASP A 141 -12.57 -19.07 -15.34
CA ASP A 141 -13.42 -20.09 -15.96
C ASP A 141 -14.43 -19.43 -16.90
N ARG A 142 -14.10 -19.43 -18.19
CA ARG A 142 -14.95 -18.84 -19.24
C ARG A 142 -16.14 -19.74 -19.61
N GLU A 143 -15.97 -21.05 -19.53
CA GLU A 143 -17.02 -22.02 -19.91
C GLU A 143 -18.16 -22.03 -18.89
N ASN A 144 -17.85 -21.90 -17.60
CA ASN A 144 -18.85 -21.74 -16.55
C ASN A 144 -19.08 -20.28 -16.15
N SER A 145 -18.68 -19.30 -16.97
CA SER A 145 -18.86 -17.87 -16.67
C SER A 145 -20.32 -17.47 -16.41
N GLU A 146 -21.29 -18.22 -16.97
CA GLU A 146 -22.73 -18.04 -16.69
C GLU A 146 -23.17 -18.60 -15.33
N GLN A 147 -22.42 -19.56 -14.76
CA GLN A 147 -22.67 -20.15 -13.44
C GLN A 147 -21.83 -19.48 -12.34
N ALA A 148 -20.68 -18.90 -12.71
CA ALA A 148 -19.84 -18.09 -11.84
C ALA A 148 -20.50 -16.73 -11.54
N ASP A 149 -20.15 -16.12 -10.40
CA ASP A 149 -20.59 -14.75 -10.09
C ASP A 149 -20.04 -13.81 -11.18
N PRO A 150 -20.91 -13.12 -11.96
CA PRO A 150 -20.45 -12.23 -13.03
C PRO A 150 -19.54 -11.10 -12.53
N ASN A 151 -19.71 -10.68 -11.26
CA ASN A 151 -18.83 -9.67 -10.65
C ASN A 151 -17.44 -10.24 -10.37
N PHE A 152 -17.35 -11.52 -9.98
CA PHE A 152 -16.07 -12.19 -9.76
C PHE A 152 -15.32 -12.33 -11.08
N TYR A 153 -15.98 -12.86 -12.12
CA TYR A 153 -15.38 -12.97 -13.45
C TYR A 153 -14.89 -11.62 -13.97
N MET A 154 -15.73 -10.58 -13.89
CA MET A 154 -15.35 -9.24 -14.35
C MET A 154 -14.16 -8.67 -13.55
N ALA A 155 -14.10 -8.89 -12.23
CA ALA A 155 -12.97 -8.44 -11.42
C ALA A 155 -11.66 -9.14 -11.83
N GLN A 156 -11.71 -10.43 -12.14
CA GLN A 156 -10.55 -11.21 -12.60
C GLN A 156 -10.10 -10.78 -14.00
N PHE A 157 -11.05 -10.55 -14.90
CA PHE A 157 -10.80 -10.03 -16.24
C PHE A 157 -10.16 -8.64 -16.22
N VAL A 158 -10.64 -7.72 -15.36
CA VAL A 158 -10.05 -6.38 -15.18
C VAL A 158 -8.61 -6.48 -14.65
N LYS A 159 -8.33 -7.37 -13.68
CA LYS A 159 -6.96 -7.58 -13.19
C LYS A 159 -6.03 -8.05 -14.30
N MET A 160 -6.45 -9.05 -15.08
CA MET A 160 -5.66 -9.60 -16.17
C MET A 160 -5.38 -8.53 -17.24
N THR A 161 -6.43 -7.88 -17.74
CA THR A 161 -6.28 -6.85 -18.79
C THR A 161 -5.45 -5.65 -18.33
N SER A 162 -5.54 -5.27 -17.04
CA SER A 162 -4.69 -4.23 -16.45
C SER A 162 -3.22 -4.63 -16.44
N SER A 163 -2.87 -5.84 -15.99
CA SER A 163 -1.47 -6.30 -16.00
C SER A 163 -0.91 -6.40 -17.42
N ILE A 164 -1.66 -7.01 -18.35
CA ILE A 164 -1.24 -7.13 -19.74
C ILE A 164 -1.02 -5.74 -20.38
N SER A 165 -1.89 -4.78 -20.08
CA SER A 165 -1.82 -3.42 -20.64
C SER A 165 -0.74 -2.55 -20.00
N GLU A 166 -0.37 -2.82 -18.75
CA GLU A 166 0.69 -2.10 -18.04
C GLU A 166 2.07 -2.72 -18.31
N GLY A 167 2.12 -3.97 -18.79
CA GLY A 167 3.37 -4.69 -19.04
C GLY A 167 4.09 -5.06 -17.75
N MET A 168 3.32 -5.28 -16.67
CA MET A 168 3.87 -5.58 -15.35
C MET A 168 4.51 -6.97 -15.29
N ASP A 169 4.09 -7.89 -16.15
CA ASP A 169 4.58 -9.27 -16.18
C ASP A 169 5.09 -9.60 -17.59
N ALA A 170 6.27 -10.22 -17.69
CA ALA A 170 6.79 -10.74 -18.96
C ALA A 170 6.59 -12.27 -19.09
N VAL A 171 6.55 -12.98 -17.96
CA VAL A 171 6.34 -14.43 -17.89
C VAL A 171 4.96 -14.73 -17.32
N TYR A 172 4.24 -15.61 -18.01
CA TYR A 172 2.90 -16.05 -17.61
C TYR A 172 2.88 -17.56 -17.38
N LEU A 173 2.16 -17.99 -16.34
CA LEU A 173 1.83 -19.39 -16.07
C LEU A 173 0.38 -19.63 -16.51
N MET A 174 0.15 -20.45 -17.52
CA MET A 174 -1.16 -20.56 -18.16
C MET A 174 -1.57 -22.01 -18.37
N ASP A 175 -2.88 -22.21 -18.50
CA ASP A 175 -3.44 -23.40 -19.14
C ASP A 175 -3.74 -23.15 -20.63
N GLN A 176 -4.09 -24.22 -21.33
CA GLN A 176 -4.38 -24.18 -22.75
C GLN A 176 -5.58 -23.29 -23.10
N ASP A 177 -6.65 -23.32 -22.29
CA ASP A 177 -7.88 -22.55 -22.51
C ASP A 177 -7.61 -21.03 -22.48
N ASN A 178 -6.85 -20.55 -21.49
CA ASN A 178 -6.53 -19.13 -21.36
C ASN A 178 -5.43 -18.69 -22.36
N TYR A 179 -4.51 -19.59 -22.71
CA TYR A 179 -3.52 -19.34 -23.75
C TYR A 179 -4.20 -19.09 -25.12
N ASP A 180 -5.14 -19.95 -25.51
CA ASP A 180 -5.87 -19.80 -26.77
C ASP A 180 -6.72 -18.53 -26.76
N PHE A 181 -7.28 -18.16 -25.60
CA PHE A 181 -7.99 -16.88 -25.44
C PHE A 181 -7.08 -15.67 -25.72
N LEU A 182 -5.89 -15.62 -25.13
CA LEU A 182 -4.97 -14.49 -25.28
C LEU A 182 -4.32 -14.41 -26.67
N THR A 183 -4.16 -15.54 -27.36
CA THR A 183 -3.46 -15.61 -28.66
C THR A 183 -4.38 -15.64 -29.88
N GLN A 184 -5.62 -16.13 -29.73
CA GLN A 184 -6.53 -16.36 -30.87
C GLN A 184 -7.83 -15.54 -30.78
N GLU A 185 -8.43 -15.43 -29.60
CA GLU A 185 -9.77 -14.84 -29.46
C GLU A 185 -9.77 -13.35 -29.13
N GLU A 186 -9.04 -12.92 -28.09
CA GLU A 186 -9.04 -11.53 -27.63
C GLU A 186 -7.78 -10.72 -27.99
N GLY A 187 -6.63 -11.39 -28.14
CA GLY A 187 -5.35 -10.71 -28.22
C GLY A 187 -4.49 -11.11 -29.41
N ASP A 188 -3.80 -10.12 -29.98
CA ASP A 188 -2.64 -10.29 -30.86
C ASP A 188 -1.36 -10.50 -29.99
N VAL A 189 -1.52 -11.05 -28.78
CA VAL A 189 -0.42 -11.30 -27.84
C VAL A 189 0.43 -12.41 -28.40
N LYS A 190 1.71 -12.11 -28.58
CA LYS A 190 2.68 -13.03 -29.14
C LYS A 190 3.59 -13.53 -28.05
N PHE A 191 3.86 -14.82 -28.06
CA PHE A 191 4.84 -15.45 -27.18
C PHE A 191 6.11 -15.79 -27.96
N VAL A 192 7.23 -15.81 -27.26
CA VAL A 192 8.53 -16.13 -27.82
C VAL A 192 8.67 -17.65 -27.92
N ASP A 193 9.09 -18.14 -29.09
CA ASP A 193 9.45 -19.55 -29.27
C ASP A 193 10.59 -19.92 -28.33
N LEU A 194 10.33 -20.78 -27.34
CA LEU A 194 11.27 -21.17 -26.30
C LEU A 194 12.22 -22.27 -26.79
N SER A 195 11.87 -23.00 -27.84
CA SER A 195 12.70 -24.06 -28.42
C SER A 195 14.06 -23.54 -28.94
N GLN A 196 14.16 -22.24 -29.19
CA GLN A 196 15.42 -21.60 -29.58
C GLN A 196 16.44 -21.49 -28.41
N PHE A 197 15.98 -21.61 -27.16
CA PHE A 197 16.80 -21.38 -25.96
C PHE A 197 17.14 -22.65 -25.18
N SER A 198 16.42 -23.75 -25.42
CA SER A 198 16.66 -25.02 -24.72
C SER A 198 16.16 -26.21 -25.54
N ASP A 199 16.91 -27.32 -25.51
CA ASP A 199 16.52 -28.62 -26.07
C ASP A 199 15.74 -29.50 -25.06
N ASN A 200 15.22 -28.90 -23.97
CA ASN A 200 14.52 -29.62 -22.91
C ASN A 200 13.22 -30.26 -23.45
N GLU A 201 12.94 -31.52 -23.06
CA GLU A 201 11.75 -32.28 -23.47
C GLU A 201 10.41 -31.68 -23.01
N ASN A 202 10.45 -30.76 -22.05
CA ASN A 202 9.29 -30.02 -21.57
C ASN A 202 9.03 -28.75 -22.40
N VAL A 203 9.92 -28.39 -23.33
CA VAL A 203 9.73 -27.26 -24.23
C VAL A 203 9.03 -27.73 -25.50
N GLU A 204 7.91 -27.11 -25.84
CA GLU A 204 7.19 -27.32 -27.10
C GLU A 204 6.84 -25.97 -27.71
N GLY A 205 7.61 -25.55 -28.72
CA GLY A 205 7.45 -24.22 -29.33
C GLY A 205 7.65 -23.12 -28.29
N ASP A 206 6.63 -22.30 -28.09
CA ASP A 206 6.61 -21.18 -27.14
C ASP A 206 6.20 -21.55 -25.70
N LYS A 207 6.00 -22.84 -25.42
CA LYS A 207 5.54 -23.33 -24.11
C LYS A 207 6.60 -24.14 -23.40
N TYR A 208 6.78 -23.89 -22.10
CA TYR A 208 7.53 -24.76 -21.20
C TYR A 208 6.56 -25.43 -20.22
N TYR A 209 6.29 -26.71 -20.43
CA TYR A 209 5.33 -27.49 -19.66
C TYR A 209 5.86 -27.85 -18.26
N ILE A 210 5.04 -27.58 -17.24
CA ILE A 210 5.30 -28.00 -15.87
C ILE A 210 4.66 -29.37 -15.67
N LYS A 211 5.46 -30.43 -15.81
CA LYS A 211 4.99 -31.81 -15.63
C LYS A 211 5.28 -32.32 -14.23
N ASN A 212 4.28 -32.92 -13.59
CA ASN A 212 4.43 -33.74 -12.37
C ASN A 212 5.12 -33.04 -11.18
N ASP A 213 4.82 -31.76 -10.90
CA ASP A 213 5.29 -31.12 -9.67
C ASP A 213 4.35 -31.44 -8.48
N ALA A 214 4.90 -32.07 -7.45
CA ALA A 214 4.14 -32.49 -6.27
C ALA A 214 3.51 -31.34 -5.48
N LEU A 215 4.00 -30.09 -5.62
CA LEU A 215 3.38 -28.92 -5.01
C LEU A 215 2.13 -28.47 -5.74
N LEU A 216 2.11 -28.61 -7.06
CA LEU A 216 0.98 -28.19 -7.89
C LEU A 216 -0.15 -29.24 -7.90
N GLY A 217 0.02 -30.34 -7.18
CA GLY A 217 -0.92 -31.46 -7.10
C GLY A 217 -0.81 -32.42 -8.29
N ASP A 218 -1.80 -33.28 -8.47
CA ASP A 218 -1.96 -33.97 -9.76
C ASP A 218 -2.23 -32.87 -10.80
N VAL A 219 -1.21 -32.52 -11.58
CA VAL A 219 -1.35 -31.77 -12.84
C VAL A 219 -2.22 -32.55 -13.86
N ASP A 220 -2.73 -33.72 -13.46
CA ASP A 220 -3.66 -34.60 -14.16
C ASP A 220 -5.15 -34.18 -14.05
N ALA A 221 -5.44 -32.92 -13.70
CA ALA A 221 -6.79 -32.33 -13.84
C ALA A 221 -7.07 -31.86 -15.28
N GLY A 222 -6.43 -32.44 -16.29
CA GLY A 222 -6.77 -32.24 -17.71
C GLY A 222 -6.35 -30.90 -18.32
N ASN A 223 -5.59 -30.07 -17.60
CA ASN A 223 -5.07 -28.79 -18.06
C ASN A 223 -3.55 -28.76 -17.85
N ASP A 224 -2.81 -29.08 -18.91
CA ASP A 224 -1.35 -28.92 -18.90
C ASP A 224 -1.01 -27.47 -18.57
N LEU A 225 -0.32 -27.25 -17.44
CA LEU A 225 0.21 -25.95 -17.06
C LEU A 225 1.55 -25.71 -17.76
N PHE A 226 1.73 -24.52 -18.30
CA PHE A 226 2.98 -24.15 -18.95
C PHE A 226 3.34 -22.69 -18.73
N LEU A 227 4.64 -22.43 -18.74
CA LEU A 227 5.19 -21.08 -18.74
C LEU A 227 5.38 -20.59 -20.18
N VAL A 228 5.03 -19.33 -20.41
CA VAL A 228 5.26 -18.62 -21.68
C VAL A 228 5.94 -17.28 -21.41
N LEU A 229 6.78 -16.84 -22.36
CA LEU A 229 7.42 -15.53 -22.34
C LEU A 229 6.78 -14.65 -23.41
N ARG A 230 6.22 -13.50 -23.01
CA ARG A 230 5.62 -12.55 -23.95
C ARG A 230 6.68 -11.93 -24.84
N ALA A 231 6.37 -11.73 -26.11
CA ALA A 231 7.28 -11.10 -27.06
C ALA A 231 7.51 -9.63 -26.69
N PRO A 232 8.75 -9.12 -26.77
CA PRO A 232 9.09 -7.77 -26.33
C PRO A 232 8.40 -6.72 -27.20
N ASP A 233 8.19 -7.00 -28.49
CA ASP A 233 7.49 -6.12 -29.43
C ASP A 233 6.00 -5.93 -29.08
N ASP A 234 5.43 -6.85 -28.29
CA ASP A 234 4.05 -6.78 -27.83
C ASP A 234 3.94 -6.15 -26.43
N MET A 235 5.05 -5.96 -25.71
CA MET A 235 5.02 -5.36 -24.37
C MET A 235 4.85 -3.83 -24.45
N PRO A 236 3.92 -3.27 -23.68
CA PRO A 236 3.70 -1.82 -23.64
C PRO A 236 4.89 -1.13 -22.95
N ASN A 237 5.35 -0.02 -23.53
CA ASN A 237 6.46 0.76 -22.99
C ASN A 237 7.80 0.00 -22.85
N ILE A 238 8.07 -0.99 -23.70
CA ILE A 238 9.35 -1.74 -23.72
C ILE A 238 10.58 -0.84 -23.93
N ASP A 239 10.38 0.40 -24.40
CA ASP A 239 11.40 1.43 -24.53
C ASP A 239 11.84 2.05 -23.19
N LYS A 240 11.11 1.83 -22.10
CA LYS A 240 11.51 2.25 -20.75
C LYS A 240 12.52 1.28 -20.17
N ASP A 241 13.56 1.82 -19.54
CA ASP A 241 14.65 1.04 -18.94
C ASP A 241 14.10 -0.01 -17.95
N ASP A 242 13.21 0.37 -17.05
CA ASP A 242 12.61 -0.55 -16.06
C ASP A 242 11.87 -1.74 -16.70
N VAL A 243 11.13 -1.52 -17.80
CA VAL A 243 10.35 -2.58 -18.49
C VAL A 243 11.29 -3.50 -19.27
N LYS A 244 12.34 -2.93 -19.86
CA LYS A 244 13.35 -3.68 -20.57
C LYS A 244 14.17 -4.56 -19.62
N GLU A 245 14.55 -4.02 -18.46
CA GLU A 245 15.22 -4.76 -17.39
C GLU A 245 14.37 -5.92 -16.91
N LEU A 246 13.09 -5.67 -16.58
CA LEU A 246 12.12 -6.71 -16.24
C LEU A 246 12.06 -7.82 -17.30
N TYR A 247 11.99 -7.45 -18.58
CA TYR A 247 11.92 -8.42 -19.67
C TYR A 247 13.19 -9.29 -19.76
N GLU A 248 14.38 -8.68 -19.71
CA GLU A 248 15.64 -9.44 -19.78
C GLU A 248 15.81 -10.34 -18.55
N THR A 249 15.51 -9.86 -17.33
CA THR A 249 15.53 -10.67 -16.10
C THR A 249 14.56 -11.86 -16.21
N SER A 250 13.33 -11.61 -16.68
CA SER A 250 12.30 -12.65 -16.83
C SER A 250 12.68 -13.69 -17.90
N LYS A 251 13.29 -13.25 -18.99
CA LYS A 251 13.80 -14.11 -20.05
C LYS A 251 14.96 -14.97 -19.54
N GLU A 252 15.94 -14.38 -18.86
CA GLU A 252 17.07 -15.10 -18.29
C GLU A 252 16.61 -16.13 -17.24
N TYR A 253 15.69 -15.75 -16.36
CA TYR A 253 15.02 -16.67 -15.42
C TYR A 253 14.46 -17.89 -16.15
N LEU A 254 13.69 -17.68 -17.22
CA LEU A 254 13.05 -18.78 -17.94
C LEU A 254 14.08 -19.67 -18.64
N ILE A 255 15.13 -19.07 -19.23
CA ILE A 255 16.24 -19.81 -19.84
C ILE A 255 16.97 -20.68 -18.79
N ASN A 256 17.27 -20.12 -17.62
CA ASN A 256 17.92 -20.81 -16.52
C ASN A 256 17.05 -21.95 -15.97
N LEU A 257 15.74 -21.71 -15.84
CA LEU A 257 14.76 -22.72 -15.43
C LEU A 257 14.69 -23.88 -16.44
N MET A 258 14.59 -23.58 -17.74
CA MET A 258 14.54 -24.60 -18.80
C MET A 258 15.82 -25.42 -18.84
N ASN A 259 16.98 -24.78 -18.66
CA ASN A 259 18.29 -25.44 -18.69
C ASN A 259 18.73 -25.98 -17.32
N GLN A 260 17.89 -25.86 -16.28
CA GLN A 260 18.18 -26.29 -14.91
C GLN A 260 19.53 -25.76 -14.41
N THR A 261 19.85 -24.51 -14.76
CA THR A 261 21.11 -23.85 -14.44
C THR A 261 20.85 -22.77 -13.39
N PRO A 262 21.00 -23.06 -12.09
CA PRO A 262 20.78 -22.07 -11.05
C PRO A 262 21.81 -20.94 -11.13
N VAL A 263 21.40 -19.73 -10.75
CA VAL A 263 22.28 -18.56 -10.71
C VAL A 263 23.22 -18.72 -9.50
N GLU A 264 24.53 -18.59 -9.71
CA GLU A 264 25.51 -18.61 -8.62
C GLU A 264 25.33 -17.36 -7.73
N LYS A 265 25.29 -17.58 -6.41
CA LYS A 265 25.21 -16.52 -5.40
C LYS A 265 26.58 -15.93 -5.09
#